data_AF-A0A559RCB3-F1
#
_entry.id   AF-A0A559RCB3-F1
#
_cell.length_a   1.000
_cell.length_b   1.000
_cell.length_c   1.000
_cell.angle_alpha   90.00
_cell.angle_beta   90.00
_cell.angle_gamma   90.00
#
_symmetry.space_group_name_H-M   'P 1'
#
loop_
_entity.id
_entity.type
_entity.pdbx_description
1 polymer ?
#
loop_
_entity_poly.entity_id
_entity_poly.type
_entity_poly.pdbx_seq_one_letter_code
_entity_poly.pdbx_strand_id
1 'polypeptide(L)'
;MLPLTPLNIYSHSMSVLNFFKAKIKVITNVKDNTLDNMYDNQYSKSLYLNLKQLEFISNFEMHLDNKDVDSYSLSFLQELSIIKQSAKLNTIQSIRFYKKQK
;
A
#
# COMPACT_ATOMS: atom_id res chain seq x y z
N MET A 1 -29.28 8.48 -34.65
CA MET A 1 -28.89 8.20 -33.24
C MET A 1 -27.83 7.13 -33.29
N LEU A 2 -26.57 7.48 -33.02
CA LEU A 2 -25.45 6.52 -32.98
C LEU A 2 -25.20 6.11 -31.52
N PRO A 3 -24.86 4.83 -31.24
CA PRO A 3 -24.60 4.38 -29.88
C PRO A 3 -23.25 4.95 -29.42
N LEU A 4 -23.27 5.64 -28.27
CA LEU A 4 -22.06 6.05 -27.56
C LEU A 4 -21.34 4.78 -27.08
N THR A 5 -20.23 4.43 -27.71
CA THR A 5 -19.29 3.46 -27.16
C THR A 5 -18.64 4.05 -25.91
N PRO A 6 -18.40 3.26 -24.85
CA PRO A 6 -17.73 3.77 -23.66
C PRO A 6 -16.33 4.20 -24.05
N LEU A 7 -16.07 5.50 -23.92
CA LEU A 7 -14.76 6.11 -24.11
C LEU A 7 -13.77 5.34 -23.23
N ASN A 8 -12.71 4.85 -23.84
CA ASN A 8 -11.61 4.14 -23.21
C ASN A 8 -10.90 5.06 -22.20
N ILE A 9 -11.33 5.06 -20.93
CA ILE A 9 -10.75 5.89 -19.85
C ILE A 9 -9.48 5.24 -19.24
N TYR A 10 -8.98 4.13 -19.80
CA TYR A 10 -7.82 3.42 -19.25
C TYR A 10 -6.46 4.08 -19.51
N SER A 11 -6.39 5.23 -20.20
CA SER A 11 -5.10 5.81 -20.59
C SER A 11 -4.54 6.89 -19.64
N HIS A 12 -5.20 7.21 -18.53
CA HIS A 12 -4.73 8.28 -17.62
C HIS A 12 -4.56 7.91 -16.14
N SER A 13 -4.80 6.65 -15.72
CA SER A 13 -4.62 6.23 -14.31
C SER A 13 -3.23 5.69 -13.96
N MET A 14 -2.23 5.83 -14.84
CA MET A 14 -0.89 5.28 -14.62
C MET A 14 0.04 6.07 -13.69
N SER A 15 -0.43 7.03 -12.90
CA SER A 15 0.46 7.86 -12.04
C SER A 15 0.46 7.49 -10.56
N VAL A 16 -0.68 7.15 -9.95
CA VAL A 16 -0.78 6.94 -8.49
C VAL A 16 -0.37 5.53 -8.08
N LEU A 17 -0.89 4.50 -8.73
CA LEU A 17 -0.47 3.12 -8.48
C LEU A 17 1.03 2.94 -8.72
N ASN A 18 1.58 3.63 -9.72
CA ASN A 18 3.02 3.63 -9.99
C ASN A 18 3.81 4.44 -8.97
N PHE A 19 3.28 5.55 -8.44
CA PHE A 19 3.87 6.28 -7.32
C PHE A 19 3.90 5.44 -6.04
N PHE A 20 2.79 4.78 -5.69
CA PHE A 20 2.72 3.87 -4.54
C PHE A 20 3.61 2.65 -4.75
N LYS A 21 3.58 2.01 -5.93
CA LYS A 21 4.49 0.91 -6.25
C LYS A 21 5.94 1.37 -6.20
N ALA A 22 6.29 2.58 -6.65
CA ALA A 22 7.65 3.10 -6.57
C ALA A 22 8.06 3.38 -5.12
N LYS A 23 7.21 4.00 -4.30
CA LYS A 23 7.49 4.29 -2.89
C LYS A 23 7.53 3.03 -2.03
N ILE A 24 6.62 2.08 -2.26
CA ILE A 24 6.64 0.75 -1.63
C ILE A 24 7.83 -0.05 -2.12
N LYS A 25 8.14 -0.02 -3.43
CA LYS A 25 9.33 -0.66 -3.99
C LYS A 25 10.60 -0.07 -3.38
N VAL A 26 10.67 1.23 -3.11
CA VAL A 26 11.76 1.82 -2.33
C VAL A 26 11.82 1.21 -0.93
N ILE A 27 10.69 1.09 -0.21
CA ILE A 27 10.65 0.42 1.11
C ILE A 27 11.11 -1.06 1.03
N THR A 28 10.81 -1.78 -0.06
CA THR A 28 11.15 -3.21 -0.22
C THR A 28 12.49 -3.50 -0.89
N ASN A 29 13.01 -2.59 -1.73
CA ASN A 29 14.32 -2.69 -2.42
C ASN A 29 15.45 -2.01 -1.66
N VAL A 30 15.15 -1.40 -0.54
CA VAL A 30 16.15 -1.14 0.47
C VAL A 30 16.74 -2.49 0.88
N LYS A 31 17.83 -2.89 0.19
CA LYS A 31 18.87 -3.78 0.72
C LYS A 31 19.54 -3.01 1.87
N ASP A 32 18.76 -2.69 2.89
CA ASP A 32 19.31 -2.26 4.16
C ASP A 32 19.89 -3.53 4.76
N ASN A 33 21.20 -3.71 4.54
CA ASN A 33 22.00 -4.65 5.31
C ASN A 33 21.77 -4.42 6.83
N THR A 34 21.30 -3.24 7.24
CA THR A 34 20.84 -2.91 8.60
C THR A 34 19.54 -3.62 9.01
N LEU A 35 18.58 -3.84 8.11
CA LEU A 35 17.31 -4.51 8.45
C LEU A 35 17.45 -6.02 8.51
N ASP A 36 18.31 -6.60 7.66
CA ASP A 36 18.65 -8.04 7.74
C ASP A 36 19.43 -8.38 9.02
N ASN A 37 20.23 -7.44 9.54
CA ASN A 37 20.96 -7.60 10.81
C ASN A 37 20.12 -7.28 12.06
N MET A 38 18.96 -6.60 11.90
CA MET A 38 18.10 -6.18 13.01
C MET A 38 17.06 -7.24 13.40
N TYR A 39 16.78 -8.22 12.53
CA TYR A 39 15.75 -9.22 12.75
C TYR A 39 16.31 -10.63 12.64
N ASP A 40 16.20 -11.38 13.73
CA ASP A 40 16.71 -12.75 13.86
C ASP A 40 16.07 -13.75 12.87
N ASN A 41 14.91 -13.43 12.29
CA ASN A 41 14.30 -14.28 11.26
C ASN A 41 13.46 -13.48 10.24
N GLN A 42 13.30 -14.08 9.06
CA GLN A 42 12.56 -13.52 7.92
C GLN A 42 11.09 -13.20 8.24
N TYR A 43 10.45 -13.92 9.16
CA TYR A 43 9.07 -13.68 9.57
C TYR A 43 8.93 -12.42 10.42
N SER A 44 9.89 -12.15 11.31
CA SER A 44 9.98 -10.91 12.09
C SER A 44 10.16 -9.72 11.16
N LYS A 45 11.07 -9.83 10.19
CA LYS A 45 11.29 -8.80 9.15
C LYS A 45 10.03 -8.56 8.33
N SER A 46 9.37 -9.63 7.87
CA SER A 46 8.12 -9.54 7.13
C SER A 46 7.02 -8.85 7.94
N LEU A 47 6.82 -9.25 9.20
CA LEU A 47 5.84 -8.63 10.08
C LEU A 47 6.13 -7.14 10.28
N TYR A 48 7.38 -6.77 10.53
CA TYR A 48 7.78 -5.37 10.68
C TYR A 48 7.46 -4.54 9.43
N LEU A 49 7.86 -5.01 8.25
CA LEU A 49 7.61 -4.30 6.99
C LEU A 49 6.11 -4.10 6.73
N ASN A 50 5.30 -5.13 7.02
CA ASN A 50 3.85 -5.04 6.90
C ASN A 50 3.24 -4.01 7.87
N LEU A 51 3.71 -3.98 9.13
CA LEU A 51 3.28 -2.98 10.10
C LEU A 51 3.69 -1.56 9.68
N LYS A 52 4.91 -1.38 9.15
CA LYS A 52 5.36 -0.08 8.61
C LYS A 52 4.53 0.38 7.43
N GLN A 53 4.11 -0.54 6.56
CA GLN A 53 3.21 -0.20 5.46
C GLN A 53 1.86 0.29 5.98
N LEU A 54 1.28 -0.36 7.00
CA LEU A 54 0.03 0.10 7.62
C LEU A 54 0.17 1.46 8.32
N GLU A 55 1.29 1.70 9.00
CA GLU A 55 1.61 2.99 9.62
C GLU A 55 1.63 4.10 8.56
N PHE A 56 2.31 3.88 7.43
CA PHE A 56 2.34 4.82 6.32
C PHE A 56 0.93 5.12 5.78
N ILE A 57 0.13 4.07 5.53
CA ILE A 57 -1.24 4.23 5.02
C ILE A 57 -2.08 5.03 6.03
N SER A 58 -1.97 4.75 7.32
CA SER A 58 -2.74 5.45 8.36
C SER A 58 -2.36 6.93 8.44
N ASN A 59 -1.06 7.24 8.41
CA ASN A 59 -0.58 8.62 8.40
C ASN A 59 -1.01 9.36 7.12
N PHE A 60 -1.03 8.66 5.98
CA PHE A 60 -1.49 9.22 4.73
C PHE A 60 -2.99 9.52 4.76
N GLU A 61 -3.83 8.61 5.27
CA GLU A 61 -5.27 8.85 5.46
C GLU A 61 -5.51 10.05 6.37
N MET A 62 -4.81 10.13 7.52
CA MET A 62 -4.90 11.31 8.38
C MET A 62 -4.52 12.61 7.66
N HIS A 63 -3.54 12.58 6.75
CA HIS A 63 -3.20 13.75 5.95
C HIS A 63 -4.31 14.14 4.97
N LEU A 64 -5.00 13.16 4.38
CA LEU A 64 -6.12 13.38 3.46
C LEU A 64 -7.38 13.87 4.19
N ASP A 65 -7.67 13.37 5.39
CA ASP A 65 -8.81 13.80 6.21
C ASP A 65 -8.73 15.28 6.62
N ASN A 66 -7.52 15.84 6.66
CA ASN A 66 -7.28 17.27 6.90
C ASN A 66 -7.49 18.15 5.66
N LYS A 67 -8.00 17.59 4.55
CA LYS A 67 -8.28 18.28 3.28
C LYS A 67 -9.75 18.07 2.88
N ASP A 68 -10.29 18.98 2.08
CA ASP A 68 -11.66 18.84 1.58
C ASP A 68 -11.81 17.56 0.75
N VAL A 69 -12.75 16.69 1.14
CA VAL A 69 -12.98 15.37 0.54
C VAL A 69 -13.33 15.46 -0.96
N ASP A 70 -13.96 16.56 -1.37
CA ASP A 70 -14.32 16.84 -2.76
C ASP A 70 -13.11 17.13 -3.67
N SER A 71 -11.91 17.26 -3.09
CA SER A 71 -10.66 17.47 -3.84
C SER A 71 -10.08 16.20 -4.47
N TYR A 72 -10.61 15.02 -4.12
CA TYR A 72 -10.07 13.74 -4.56
C TYR A 72 -10.98 13.03 -5.56
N SER A 73 -10.39 12.45 -6.60
CA SER A 73 -11.14 11.64 -7.55
C SER A 73 -11.63 10.34 -6.91
N LEU A 74 -12.82 9.88 -7.32
CA LEU A 74 -13.36 8.59 -6.88
C LEU A 74 -12.39 7.42 -7.16
N SER A 75 -11.69 7.46 -8.30
CA SER A 75 -10.69 6.45 -8.66
C SER A 75 -9.55 6.39 -7.66
N PHE A 76 -9.05 7.53 -7.20
CA PHE A 76 -8.00 7.60 -6.18
C PHE A 76 -8.46 6.97 -4.86
N LEU A 77 -9.68 7.31 -4.41
CA LEU A 77 -10.25 6.76 -3.19
C LEU A 77 -10.43 5.23 -3.26
N GLN A 78 -10.86 4.73 -4.42
CA GLN A 78 -10.98 3.29 -4.68
C GLN A 78 -9.62 2.58 -4.66
N GLU A 79 -8.60 3.15 -5.32
CA GLU A 79 -7.25 2.59 -5.33
C GLU A 79 -6.65 2.55 -3.91
N LEU A 80 -6.79 3.62 -3.14
CA LEU A 80 -6.32 3.67 -1.76
C LEU A 80 -6.99 2.61 -0.88
N SER A 81 -8.31 2.42 -1.04
CA SER A 81 -9.07 1.38 -0.33
C SER A 81 -8.55 -0.03 -0.64
N ILE A 82 -8.26 -0.34 -1.91
CA ILE A 82 -7.69 -1.63 -2.33
C ILE A 82 -6.30 -1.85 -1.71
N ILE A 83 -5.43 -0.83 -1.75
CA ILE A 83 -4.08 -0.88 -1.16
C ILE A 83 -4.17 -1.14 0.35
N LYS A 84 -5.05 -0.42 1.06
CA LYS A 84 -5.29 -0.60 2.49
C LYS A 84 -5.76 -2.01 2.82
N GLN A 85 -6.71 -2.53 2.05
CA GLN A 85 -7.24 -3.87 2.27
C GLN A 85 -6.16 -4.94 2.07
N SER A 86 -5.33 -4.80 1.03
CA SER A 86 -4.20 -5.71 0.79
C SER A 86 -3.18 -5.66 1.93
N ALA A 87 -2.79 -4.47 2.38
CA ALA A 87 -1.85 -4.30 3.49
C ALA A 87 -2.36 -4.94 4.81
N LYS A 88 -3.67 -4.81 5.09
CA LYS A 88 -4.30 -5.47 6.25
C LYS A 88 -4.20 -7.00 6.16
N LEU A 89 -4.55 -7.58 5.02
CA LEU A 89 -4.49 -9.03 4.81
C LEU A 89 -3.07 -9.56 4.94
N ASN A 90 -2.09 -8.89 4.33
CA ASN A 90 -0.68 -9.28 4.41
C ASN A 90 -0.14 -9.17 5.85
N THR A 91 -0.58 -8.16 6.61
CA THR A 91 -0.24 -8.01 8.03
C THR A 91 -0.82 -9.16 8.87
N ILE A 92 -2.10 -9.50 8.69
CA ILE A 92 -2.72 -10.64 9.39
C ILE A 92 -1.96 -11.93 9.08
N GLN A 93 -1.60 -12.14 7.82
CA GLN A 93 -0.86 -13.31 7.39
C GLN A 93 0.55 -13.37 7.99
N SER A 94 1.28 -12.25 8.01
CA SER A 94 2.62 -12.18 8.62
C SER A 94 2.58 -12.35 10.14
N ILE A 95 1.55 -11.84 10.84
CA ILE A 95 1.32 -12.12 12.27
C ILE A 95 1.15 -13.62 12.51
N ARG A 96 0.33 -14.30 11.69
CA ARG A 96 0.11 -15.74 11.81
C ARG A 96 1.40 -16.52 11.63
N PHE A 97 2.23 -16.16 10.66
CA PHE A 97 3.52 -16.82 10.44
C PHE A 97 4.51 -16.55 11.57
N TYR A 98 4.64 -15.31 12.02
CA TYR A 98 5.51 -14.97 13.16
C TYR A 98 5.12 -15.74 14.43
N LYS A 99 3.82 -15.84 14.73
CA LYS A 99 3.32 -16.59 15.89
C LYS A 99 3.60 -18.10 15.82
N LYS A 100 3.60 -18.70 14.64
CA LYS A 100 3.87 -20.14 14.47
C LYS A 100 5.33 -20.53 14.73
N GLN A 101 6.24 -19.56 14.77
CA GLN A 101 7.68 -19.78 14.96
C GLN A 101 8.15 -19.55 16.41
N LYS A 102 7.26 -19.06 17.30
CA LYS A 102 7.51 -18.86 18.74
C LYS A 102 6.87 -20.00 19.52
#